data_AF-A0AAW9ETC5-F1
#
_entry.id   AF-A0AAW9ETC5-F1
#
_cell.length_a   1.000
_cell.length_b   1.000
_cell.length_c   1.000
_cell.angle_alpha   90.00
_cell.angle_beta   90.00
_cell.angle_gamma   90.00
#
_symmetry.space_group_name_H-M   'P 1'
#
loop_
_entity.id
_entity.type
_entity.pdbx_description
1 polymer ?
#
loop_
_entity_poly.entity_id
_entity_poly.type
_entity_poly.pdbx_seq_one_letter_code
_entity_poly.pdbx_strand_id
1 'polypeptide(L)'
;MGEQITNAEWEKISPDNFETASLLRAVDAIDDLRGDFNDGEYSAPPQIRTDLLRLHEIAMAVINEGSRSRVSALFELASDLDEQISHLVNRLDEVQDTLSQLMELYPESLY
;
A
#
# COMPACT_ATOMS: atom_id res chain seq x y z
N MET A 1 8.81 36.07 -2.47
CA MET A 1 7.93 36.30 -3.62
C MET A 1 6.90 35.19 -3.58
N GLY A 2 5.60 35.53 -3.64
CA GLY A 2 4.56 34.50 -3.75
C GLY A 2 4.62 33.88 -5.14
N GLU A 3 4.35 32.58 -5.20
CA GLU A 3 4.09 31.89 -6.46
C GLU A 3 2.97 32.62 -7.22
N GLN A 4 3.18 32.87 -8.51
CA GLN A 4 2.20 33.54 -9.37
C GLN A 4 1.49 32.47 -10.20
N ILE A 5 0.21 32.24 -9.89
CA ILE A 5 -0.68 31.43 -10.71
C ILE A 5 -1.78 32.32 -11.31
N THR A 6 -2.33 31.93 -12.46
CA THR A 6 -3.39 32.67 -13.13
C THR A 6 -4.74 32.48 -12.41
N ASN A 7 -5.69 33.41 -12.60
CA ASN A 7 -7.05 33.27 -12.05
C ASN A 7 -7.72 31.97 -12.52
N ALA A 8 -7.48 31.55 -13.77
CA ALA A 8 -8.04 30.32 -14.33
C ALA A 8 -7.48 29.07 -13.64
N GLU A 9 -6.20 29.05 -13.28
CA GLU A 9 -5.59 27.97 -12.49
C GLU A 9 -6.09 27.98 -11.05
N TRP A 10 -6.32 29.16 -10.47
CA TRP A 10 -6.92 29.28 -9.14
C TRP A 10 -8.34 28.72 -9.09
N GLU A 11 -9.16 28.97 -10.12
CA GLU A 11 -10.52 28.41 -10.21
C GLU A 11 -10.51 26.87 -10.33
N LYS A 12 -9.46 26.28 -10.93
CA LYS A 12 -9.29 24.82 -10.95
C LYS A 12 -9.04 24.25 -9.55
N ILE A 13 -8.31 24.96 -8.69
CA ILE A 13 -8.08 24.57 -7.28
C ILE A 13 -9.28 25.01 -6.44
N SER A 14 -10.40 24.34 -6.61
CA SER A 14 -11.65 24.64 -5.90
C SER A 14 -12.30 23.37 -5.35
N PRO A 15 -13.17 23.49 -4.32
CA PRO A 15 -13.89 22.36 -3.75
C PRO A 15 -14.76 21.60 -4.76
N ASP A 16 -15.13 22.25 -5.88
CA ASP A 16 -15.89 21.62 -6.97
C ASP A 16 -15.06 20.62 -7.78
N ASN A 17 -13.73 20.76 -7.78
CA ASN A 17 -12.81 19.89 -8.52
C ASN A 17 -12.05 18.91 -7.62
N PHE A 18 -12.01 19.13 -6.30
CA PHE A 18 -11.41 18.18 -5.35
C PHE A 18 -12.00 18.29 -3.93
N GLU A 19 -12.47 17.16 -3.40
CA GLU A 19 -12.94 17.05 -2.02
C GLU A 19 -11.76 16.77 -1.08
N THR A 20 -11.45 17.69 -0.16
CA THR A 20 -10.34 17.51 0.79
C THR A 20 -10.54 16.34 1.76
N ALA A 21 -11.79 15.89 1.96
CA ALA A 21 -12.08 14.68 2.74
C ALA A 21 -11.49 13.42 2.10
N SER A 22 -11.24 13.39 0.78
CA SER A 22 -10.54 12.27 0.12
C SER A 22 -9.12 12.11 0.66
N LEU A 23 -8.44 13.19 1.05
CA LEU A 23 -7.13 13.09 1.71
C LEU A 23 -7.23 12.41 3.07
N LEU A 24 -8.31 12.63 3.82
CA LEU A 24 -8.53 11.94 5.09
C LEU A 24 -8.80 10.45 4.88
N ARG A 25 -9.55 10.08 3.83
CA ARG A 25 -9.73 8.67 3.44
C ARG A 25 -8.40 8.01 3.06
N ALA A 26 -7.51 8.73 2.38
CA ALA A 26 -6.16 8.24 2.09
C ALA A 26 -5.34 8.04 3.37
N VAL A 27 -5.49 8.89 4.39
CA VAL A 27 -4.91 8.65 5.72
C VAL A 27 -5.49 7.39 6.35
N ASP A 28 -6.80 7.20 6.31
CA ASP A 28 -7.46 6.00 6.83
C ASP A 28 -6.91 4.72 6.15
N ALA A 29 -6.70 4.75 4.83
CA ALA A 29 -6.10 3.64 4.10
C ALA A 29 -4.67 3.33 4.57
N ILE A 30 -3.84 4.33 4.88
CA ILE A 30 -2.51 4.14 5.47
C ILE A 30 -2.62 3.59 6.90
N ASP A 31 -3.60 4.05 7.67
CA ASP A 31 -3.84 3.60 9.03
C ASP A 31 -4.25 2.12 9.07
N ASP A 32 -4.98 1.62 8.08
CA ASP A 32 -5.30 0.20 7.90
C ASP A 32 -4.02 -0.63 7.67
N LEU A 33 -3.09 -0.14 6.84
CA LEU A 33 -1.80 -0.79 6.56
C LEU A 33 -0.88 -0.89 7.78
N ARG A 34 -1.09 -0.04 8.78
CA ARG A 34 -0.28 -0.01 10.01
C ARG A 34 -0.30 -1.37 10.72
N GLY A 35 -1.42 -2.10 10.67
CA GLY A 35 -1.52 -3.42 11.28
C GLY A 35 -0.59 -4.46 10.64
N ASP A 36 -0.36 -4.34 9.33
CA ASP A 36 0.44 -5.30 8.56
C ASP A 36 1.94 -5.00 8.59
N PHE A 37 2.31 -3.72 8.67
CA PHE A 37 3.70 -3.27 8.64
C PHE A 37 4.30 -2.87 9.99
N ASN A 38 3.49 -2.74 11.05
CA ASN A 38 4.06 -2.43 12.35
C ASN A 38 4.89 -3.58 12.91
N ASP A 39 5.92 -3.20 13.65
CA ASP A 39 6.58 -4.12 14.55
C ASP A 39 5.56 -4.68 15.55
N GLY A 40 5.63 -5.99 15.78
CA GLY A 40 4.87 -6.67 16.81
C GLY A 40 5.35 -6.33 18.22
N GLU A 41 4.82 -7.07 19.20
CA GLU A 41 5.25 -6.91 20.60
C GLU A 41 6.77 -7.01 20.74
N TYR A 42 7.33 -6.18 21.63
CA TYR A 42 8.77 -6.12 21.91
C TYR A 42 9.64 -5.77 20.69
N SER A 43 9.12 -4.96 19.77
CA SER A 43 9.82 -4.58 18.53
C SER A 43 10.14 -5.79 17.65
N ALA A 44 9.31 -6.84 17.74
CA ALA A 44 9.41 -7.96 16.83
C ALA A 44 9.15 -7.47 15.39
N PRO A 45 9.85 -7.99 14.38
CA PRO A 45 9.59 -7.57 13.00
C PRO A 45 8.13 -7.82 12.59
N PRO A 46 7.63 -7.13 11.54
CA PRO A 46 6.27 -7.30 11.07
C PRO A 46 5.96 -8.75 10.68
N GLN A 47 4.73 -9.20 10.94
CA GLN A 47 4.33 -10.61 10.76
C GLN A 47 4.55 -11.08 9.31
N ILE A 48 4.27 -10.22 8.32
CA ILE A 48 4.50 -10.52 6.91
C ILE A 48 5.95 -10.92 6.58
N ARG A 49 6.94 -10.32 7.28
CA ARG A 49 8.35 -10.70 7.13
C ARG A 49 8.60 -12.11 7.68
N THR A 50 8.01 -12.42 8.83
CA THR A 50 8.13 -13.74 9.46
C THR A 50 7.50 -14.81 8.58
N ASP A 51 6.34 -14.53 8.00
CA ASP A 51 5.62 -15.47 7.14
C ASP A 51 6.34 -15.70 5.80
N LEU A 52 6.93 -14.66 5.20
CA LEU A 52 7.78 -14.81 4.01
C LEU A 52 9.02 -15.68 4.29
N LEU A 53 9.67 -15.50 5.45
CA LEU A 53 10.79 -16.35 5.85
C LEU A 53 10.33 -17.80 6.06
N ARG A 54 9.16 -17.99 6.67
CA ARG A 54 8.57 -19.32 6.85
C ARG A 54 8.22 -19.97 5.53
N LEU A 55 7.66 -19.22 4.59
CA LEU A 55 7.37 -19.69 3.23
C LEU A 55 8.67 -20.14 2.54
N HIS A 56 9.74 -19.38 2.69
CA HIS A 56 11.06 -19.76 2.17
C HIS A 56 11.56 -21.09 2.77
N GLU A 57 11.46 -21.29 4.09
CA GLU A 57 11.85 -22.55 4.73
C GLU A 57 11.05 -23.75 4.19
N ILE A 58 9.75 -23.57 3.97
CA ILE A 58 8.90 -24.61 3.42
C ILE A 58 9.28 -24.87 1.96
N ALA A 59 9.51 -23.82 1.17
CA ALA A 59 9.94 -23.93 -0.22
C ALA A 59 11.29 -24.65 -0.35
N MET A 60 12.25 -24.37 0.53
CA MET A 60 13.52 -25.11 0.60
C MET A 60 13.27 -26.62 0.78
N ALA A 61 12.44 -26.99 1.75
CA ALA A 61 12.14 -28.40 2.02
C ALA A 61 11.40 -29.07 0.85
N VAL A 62 10.43 -28.39 0.22
CA VAL A 62 9.61 -28.98 -0.85
C VAL A 62 10.38 -29.03 -2.18
N ILE A 63 10.93 -27.89 -2.60
CA ILE A 63 11.50 -27.70 -3.94
C ILE A 63 12.93 -28.25 -4.01
N ASN A 64 13.76 -27.95 -3.01
CA ASN A 64 15.18 -28.30 -3.05
C ASN A 64 15.46 -29.67 -2.43
N GLU A 65 14.72 -30.04 -1.37
CA GLU A 65 14.93 -31.31 -0.65
C GLU A 65 13.90 -32.39 -1.01
N GLY A 66 12.88 -32.06 -1.80
CA GLY A 66 11.89 -33.02 -2.31
C GLY A 66 10.87 -33.51 -1.27
N SER A 67 10.66 -32.75 -0.19
CA SER A 67 9.75 -33.09 0.91
C SER A 67 8.28 -32.95 0.50
N ARG A 68 7.70 -34.05 0.00
CA ARG A 68 6.30 -34.09 -0.45
C ARG A 68 5.28 -33.82 0.66
N SER A 69 5.63 -34.10 1.92
CA SER A 69 4.72 -33.93 3.06
C SER A 69 4.42 -32.47 3.39
N ARG A 70 5.18 -31.52 2.83
CA ARG A 70 5.03 -30.08 3.09
C ARG A 70 4.41 -29.30 1.93
N VAL A 71 4.02 -29.98 0.84
CA VAL A 71 3.47 -29.33 -0.36
C VAL A 71 2.20 -28.56 -0.04
N SER A 72 1.27 -29.10 0.75
CA SER A 72 0.04 -28.38 1.12
C SER A 72 0.36 -27.10 1.90
N ALA A 73 1.21 -27.20 2.92
CA ALA A 73 1.61 -26.04 3.72
C ALA A 73 2.33 -24.95 2.90
N LEU A 74 3.04 -25.32 1.83
CA LEU A 74 3.66 -24.36 0.91
C LEU A 74 2.60 -23.48 0.24
N PHE A 75 1.59 -24.12 -0.35
CA PHE A 75 0.59 -23.42 -1.13
C PHE A 75 -0.46 -22.72 -0.26
N GLU A 76 -0.80 -23.27 0.91
CA GLU A 76 -1.65 -22.61 1.90
C GLU A 76 -1.02 -21.27 2.33
N LEU A 77 0.23 -21.29 2.82
CA LEU A 77 0.90 -20.07 3.26
C LEU A 77 1.15 -19.08 2.11
N ALA A 78 1.45 -19.57 0.91
CA ALA A 78 1.59 -18.70 -0.26
C ALA A 78 0.27 -18.01 -0.62
N SER A 79 -0.87 -18.72 -0.52
CA SER A 79 -2.19 -18.15 -0.79
C SER A 79 -2.56 -17.09 0.26
N ASP A 80 -2.32 -17.37 1.54
CA ASP A 80 -2.61 -16.43 2.62
C ASP A 80 -1.79 -15.13 2.47
N LEU A 81 -0.50 -15.28 2.11
CA LEU A 81 0.38 -14.14 1.84
C LEU A 81 -0.04 -13.35 0.59
N ASP A 82 -0.50 -14.02 -0.47
CA ASP A 82 -0.98 -13.37 -1.69
C ASP A 82 -2.25 -12.55 -1.44
N GLU A 83 -3.19 -13.08 -0.64
CA GLU A 83 -4.38 -12.35 -0.21
C GLU A 83 -4.01 -11.13 0.65
N GLN A 84 -3.10 -11.30 1.62
CA GLN A 84 -2.61 -10.20 2.44
C GLN A 84 -1.96 -9.11 1.57
N ILE A 85 -1.02 -9.46 0.70
CA ILE A 85 -0.35 -8.50 -0.20
C ILE A 85 -1.37 -7.80 -1.10
N SER A 86 -2.35 -8.52 -1.63
CA SER A 86 -3.40 -7.93 -2.48
C SER A 86 -4.20 -6.86 -1.73
N HIS A 87 -4.54 -7.10 -0.46
CA HIS A 87 -5.16 -6.09 0.39
C HIS A 87 -4.27 -4.84 0.53
N LEU A 88 -2.96 -5.02 0.76
CA LEU A 88 -2.02 -3.89 0.90
C LEU A 88 -1.94 -3.06 -0.38
N VAL A 89 -1.84 -3.73 -1.53
CA VAL A 89 -1.79 -3.07 -2.84
C VAL A 89 -3.05 -2.24 -3.06
N ASN A 90 -4.23 -2.80 -2.80
CA ASN A 90 -5.49 -2.06 -2.98
C ASN A 90 -5.54 -0.77 -2.13
N ARG A 91 -5.05 -0.81 -0.88
CA ARG A 91 -4.99 0.40 -0.03
C ARG A 91 -3.97 1.42 -0.53
N LEU A 92 -2.83 0.97 -1.04
CA LEU A 92 -1.85 1.87 -1.65
C LEU A 92 -2.37 2.49 -2.94
N ASP A 93 -3.14 1.75 -3.74
CA ASP A 93 -3.81 2.26 -4.93
C ASP A 93 -4.84 3.35 -4.57
N GLU A 94 -5.66 3.16 -3.52
CA GLU A 94 -6.60 4.18 -3.03
C GLU A 94 -5.89 5.52 -2.67
N VAL A 95 -4.71 5.42 -2.05
CA VAL A 95 -3.87 6.58 -1.72
C VAL A 95 -3.32 7.21 -3.00
N GLN A 96 -2.77 6.40 -3.91
CA GLN A 96 -2.21 6.87 -5.16
C GLN A 96 -3.26 7.58 -6.03
N ASP A 97 -4.46 7.02 -6.13
CA ASP A 97 -5.58 7.61 -6.88
C ASP A 97 -5.95 8.98 -6.33
N THR A 98 -6.07 9.10 -5.01
CA THR A 98 -6.35 10.39 -4.34
C THR A 98 -5.28 11.43 -4.65
N LEU A 99 -4.01 11.06 -4.56
CA LEU A 99 -2.90 11.96 -4.87
C LEU A 99 -2.86 12.32 -6.35
N SER A 100 -3.16 11.37 -7.23
CA SER A 100 -3.18 11.60 -8.68
C SER A 100 -4.28 12.58 -9.07
N GLN A 101 -5.48 12.44 -8.50
CA GLN A 101 -6.57 13.42 -8.67
C GLN A 101 -6.17 14.83 -8.20
N LEU A 102 -5.44 14.93 -7.08
CA LEU A 102 -4.94 16.24 -6.63
C LEU A 102 -3.88 16.80 -7.59
N MET A 103 -2.99 15.95 -8.10
CA MET A 103 -1.94 16.34 -9.03
C MET A 103 -2.49 16.76 -10.41
N GLU A 104 -3.66 16.30 -10.82
CA GLU A 104 -4.36 16.79 -12.02
C GLU A 104 -4.74 18.28 -11.91
N LEU A 105 -4.83 18.82 -10.69
CA LEU A 105 -5.11 20.23 -10.44
C LEU A 105 -3.84 21.10 -10.42
N TYR A 106 -2.67 20.52 -10.66
CA TYR A 106 -1.40 21.25 -10.59
C TYR A 106 -1.37 22.43 -11.59
N PRO A 107 -1.14 23.67 -11.13
CA PRO A 107 -1.03 24.83 -12.01
C PRO A 107 0.14 24.72 -12.97
N GLU A 108 -0.11 24.95 -14.26
CA GLU A 108 0.93 24.86 -15.29
C GLU A 108 1.99 25.96 -15.12
N SER A 109 1.61 27.11 -14.58
CA SER A 109 2.51 28.23 -14.29
C SER A 109 3.57 27.93 -13.22
N LEU A 110 3.46 26.80 -12.52
CA LEU A 110 4.41 26.33 -11.51
C LEU A 110 5.37 25.25 -12.04
N TYR A 111 5.31 24.91 -13.33
CA TYR A 111 6.32 24.06 -13.99
C TYR A 111 7.57 24.84 -14.42
#